data_AF-A0A1Q5FGR9-F1
#
_entry.id   AF-A0A1Q5FGR9-F1
#
_cell.length_a   1.000
_cell.length_b   1.000
_cell.length_c   1.000
_cell.angle_alpha   90.00
_cell.angle_beta   90.00
_cell.angle_gamma   90.00
#
_symmetry.space_group_name_H-M   'P 1'
#
loop_
_entity.id
_entity.type
_entity.pdbx_description
1 polymer ?
#
loop_
_entity_poly.entity_id
_entity_poly.type
_entity_poly.pdbx_seq_one_letter_code
_entity_poly.pdbx_strand_id
1 'polypeptide(L)' 'MIVRFVDGPLAGREMETTNAPWAGEWLTVDGAADWGLYVPVLRTVHGVVMAEARITIPRR' A
#
# COMPACT_ATOMS: atom_id res chain seq x y z
N MET A 1 -12.44 4.63 2.07
CA MET A 1 -12.37 3.54 1.05
C MET A 1 -11.35 2.54 1.55
N ILE A 2 -11.55 1.24 1.29
CA ILE A 2 -10.58 0.21 1.69
C ILE A 2 -9.97 -0.39 0.44
N VAL A 3 -8.64 -0.49 0.43
CA VAL A 3 -7.88 -1.27 -0.56
C VAL A 3 -7.48 -2.58 0.10
N ARG A 4 -7.86 -3.70 -0.49
CA ARG A 4 -7.50 -5.04 -0.01
C ARG A 4 -6.47 -5.66 -0.94
N PHE A 5 -5.35 -6.11 -0.37
CA PHE A 5 -4.30 -6.78 -1.12
C PHE A 5 -4.67 -8.26 -1.30
N VAL A 6 -4.77 -8.67 -2.56
CA VAL A 6 -5.23 -10.03 -2.91
C VAL A 6 -4.10 -11.05 -2.94
N ASP A 7 -2.85 -10.62 -3.11
CA ASP A 7 -1.70 -11.51 -3.28
C ASP A 7 -0.37 -10.80 -2.91
N GLY A 8 0.73 -11.56 -2.90
CA GLY A 8 2.09 -11.10 -2.62
C GLY A 8 2.39 -10.93 -1.14
N PRO A 9 3.48 -10.22 -0.78
CA PRO A 9 3.93 -10.08 0.60
C PRO A 9 2.95 -9.34 1.54
N LEU A 10 1.92 -8.70 1.00
CA LEU A 10 0.87 -8.00 1.75
C LEU A 10 -0.50 -8.71 1.68
N ALA A 11 -0.56 -9.92 1.12
CA ALA A 11 -1.82 -10.64 0.91
C ALA A 11 -2.66 -10.70 2.20
N GLY A 12 -3.96 -10.36 2.08
CA GLY A 12 -4.89 -10.36 3.21
C GLY A 12 -4.85 -9.11 4.08
N ARG A 13 -3.92 -8.17 3.84
CA ARG A 13 -3.93 -6.86 4.50
C ARG A 13 -4.91 -5.90 3.83
N GLU A 14 -5.35 -4.94 4.63
CA GLU A 14 -6.23 -3.86 4.21
C GLU A 14 -5.57 -2.52 4.54
N MET A 15 -5.75 -1.55 3.65
CA MET A 15 -5.27 -0.18 3.82
C MET A 15 -6.45 0.77 3.68
N GLU A 16 -6.60 1.66 4.66
CA GLU A 16 -7.64 2.68 4.63
C GLU A 16 -7.19 3.87 3.78
N THR A 17 -8.06 4.31 2.88
CA THR A 17 -7.80 5.42 1.97
C THR A 17 -8.97 6.39 1.91
N THR A 18 -8.71 7.58 1.38
CA THR A 18 -9.71 8.64 1.20
C THR A 18 -10.16 8.74 -0.26
N ASN A 19 -11.06 9.69 -0.55
CA ASN A 19 -11.41 10.06 -1.92
C ASN A 19 -10.42 11.04 -2.56
N ALA A 20 -9.33 11.38 -1.87
CA ALA A 20 -8.29 12.21 -2.45
C ALA A 20 -7.65 11.52 -3.67
N PRO A 21 -7.13 12.29 -4.64
CA PRO A 21 -6.43 11.73 -5.80
C PRO A 21 -5.23 10.86 -5.42
N TRP A 22 -4.61 11.16 -4.28
CA TRP A 22 -3.44 10.46 -3.74
C TRP A 22 -3.67 10.09 -2.28
N ALA A 23 -3.31 8.87 -1.92
CA ALA A 23 -3.16 8.38 -0.55
C ALA A 23 -1.96 7.43 -0.47
N GLY A 24 -1.56 7.03 0.72
CA GLY A 24 -0.60 5.93 0.86
C GLY A 24 -0.25 5.66 2.31
N GLU A 25 0.15 4.42 2.57
CA GLU A 25 0.47 3.93 3.92
C GLU A 25 1.77 3.12 3.90
N TRP A 26 2.43 3.10 5.06
CA TRP A 26 3.54 2.20 5.32
C TRP A 26 3.01 0.89 5.88
N LEU A 27 3.31 -0.21 5.21
CA LEU A 27 2.91 -1.55 5.64
C LEU A 27 4.15 -2.36 5.94
N THR A 28 4.18 -2.99 7.10
CA THR A 28 5.18 -4.03 7.40
C THR A 28 4.91 -5.27 6.57
N VAL A 29 5.94 -6.04 6.24
CA VAL A 29 5.75 -7.35 5.62
C VAL A 29 5.95 -8.40 6.71
N ASP A 30 5.03 -9.37 6.82
CA ASP A 30 5.16 -10.44 7.81
C ASP A 30 6.43 -11.26 7.56
N GLY A 31 7.20 -11.50 8.62
CA GLY A 31 8.51 -12.17 8.53
C GLY A 31 9.68 -11.27 8.11
N ALA A 32 9.45 -9.99 7.84
CA ALA A 32 10.51 -9.01 7.54
C ALA A 32 10.45 -7.85 8.55
N ALA A 33 10.95 -8.10 9.76
CA ALA A 33 10.88 -7.16 10.89
C ALA A 33 11.49 -5.78 10.61
N ASP A 34 12.42 -5.69 9.65
CA ASP A 34 13.11 -4.44 9.32
C ASP A 34 12.58 -3.77 8.04
N TRP A 35 11.60 -4.37 7.35
CA TRP A 35 11.20 -3.94 6.00
C TRP A 35 9.80 -3.34 6.00
N GLY A 36 9.73 -2.08 5.58
CA GLY A 36 8.49 -1.35 5.33
C GLY A 36 8.26 -1.16 3.84
N LEU A 37 7.06 -1.48 3.38
CA LEU A 37 6.60 -1.18 2.03
C LEU A 37 5.76 0.07 2.07
N TYR A 38 6.17 1.12 1.36
CA TYR A 38 5.29 2.25 1.13
C TYR A 38 4.39 1.91 -0.06
N VAL A 39 3.09 1.98 0.14
CA VAL A 39 2.11 1.74 -0.92
C VAL A 39 1.35 3.03 -1.24
N PRO A 40 1.79 3.82 -2.23
CA PRO A 40 0.96 4.87 -2.80
C PRO A 40 -0.28 4.29 -3.49
N VAL A 41 -1.41 4.95 -3.27
CA VAL A 41 -2.67 4.73 -3.95
C VAL A 41 -3.00 5.95 -4.79
N LEU A 42 -3.11 5.75 -6.10
CA LEU A 42 -3.56 6.76 -7.05
C LEU A 42 -4.99 6.46 -7.47
N ARG A 43 -5.90 7.41 -7.24
CA ARG A 43 -7.23 7.41 -7.84
C ARG A 43 -7.19 8.20 -9.14
N THR A 44 -7.41 7.51 -10.24
CA THR A 44 -7.54 8.14 -11.55
C THR A 44 -8.90 8.83 -11.69
N VAL A 45 -9.01 9.75 -12.66
CA VAL A 45 -10.27 10.45 -12.98
C VAL A 45 -11.40 9.51 -13.41
N HIS A 46 -11.08 8.28 -13.84
CA HIS A 46 -12.04 7.25 -14.21
C HIS A 46 -12.45 6.33 -13.05
N GLY A 47 -12.04 6.65 -11.82
CA GLY A 47 -12.35 5.86 -10.63
C GLY A 47 -11.50 4.60 -10.46
N VAL A 48 -10.56 4.32 -11.37
CA VAL A 48 -9.57 3.24 -11.21
C VAL A 48 -8.62 3.59 -10.07
N VAL A 49 -8.37 2.62 -9.21
CA VAL A 49 -7.47 2.71 -8.07
C VAL A 49 -6.24 1.87 -8.37
N MET A 50 -5.07 2.49 -8.37
CA MET A 50 -3.79 1.80 -8.55
C MET A 50 -2.99 1.85 -7.26
N ALA A 51 -2.49 0.70 -6.82
CA ALA A 51 -1.59 0.59 -5.67
C ALA A 51 -0.24 0.04 -6.15
N GLU A 52 0.85 0.75 -5.86
CA GLU A 52 2.20 0.32 -6.26
C GLU A 52 3.01 0.02 -5.00
N ALA A 53 3.54 -1.20 -4.89
CA ALA A 53 4.43 -1.58 -3.80
C ALA A 53 5.83 -0.99 -4.04
N ARG A 54 6.24 0.00 -3.24
CA ARG A 54 7.62 0.54 -3.28
C ARG A 54 8.43 0.00 -2.11
N ILE A 55 9.33 -0.93 -2.40
CA ILE A 55 10.29 -1.46 -1.42
C ILE A 55 11.25 -0.34 -1.06
N THR A 56 11.28 -0.02 0.22
CA THR A 56 12.25 0.92 0.78
C THR A 56 13.00 0.19 1.90
N ILE A 57 14.30 0.04 1.68
CA ILE A 57 15.30 -0.55 2.58
C ILE A 57 15.32 0.26 3.91
N PRO A 58 15.66 -0.34 5.06
CA PRO A 58 15.29 0.16 6.38
C PRO A 58 15.73 1.61 6.62
N ARG A 59 14.85 2.41 7.23
CA ARG A 59 15.29 3.58 7.99
C ARG A 59 16.02 3.06 9.24
N ARG A 60 17.33 3.28 9.30
CA ARG A 60 18.09 3.22 10.54
C ARG A 60 17.50 4.14 11.59
#